data_AF-A0A942LGT0-F1
#
_entry.id   AF-A0A942LGT0-F1
#
_cell.length_a   1.000
_cell.length_b   1.000
_cell.length_c   1.000
_cell.angle_alpha   90.00
_cell.angle_beta   90.00
_cell.angle_gamma   90.00
#
_symmetry.space_group_name_H-M   'P 1'
#
loop_
_entity.id
_entity.type
_entity.pdbx_description
1 polymer ?
#
loop_
_entity_poly.entity_id
_entity_poly.type
_entity_poly.pdbx_seq_one_letter_code
_entity_poly.pdbx_strand_id
1 'polypeptide(L)'
;KIWESLSFIIRSVVFDNPKPIIIQEMDTSTVIDFYAMDLLSLLPLGNILTLDSMSDVIEKYYFRKDLTERIKQKSTDLKKCAMSAMDKIHNKKQKLLQEYQDANNSDILRILGDLITANLYKITAGMKEITVENYYDDNKEIIIPLEIRLSPSQNAQKFFKKYSKSKIALIEIKKQLFDVDNEIEYFENILQSIENSTSSDDIEEIRIELIEEGYLSKRKTPLKKNKKPLKKLLTFISSDGYEIHVGKNNRQNDLLTLKIASKNDFWFHIKNMPGSHVVIMTNNSVPPEKSLLEAAKLAAFFSKGKMSSNVAVDYTLIKNVKKASSSKPGMVIYDSYKTIYITPHQDEIEKMKQKIN
;
A
#
# COMPACT_ATOMS: atom_id res chain seq x y z
N LYS A 1 13.63 -34.17 36.53
CA LYS A 1 13.20 -33.44 35.32
C LYS A 1 12.71 -34.37 34.20
N ILE A 2 13.54 -35.11 33.45
CA ILE A 2 13.07 -35.97 32.34
C ILE A 2 12.12 -37.08 32.82
N TRP A 3 12.48 -37.80 33.90
CA TRP A 3 11.65 -38.86 34.47
C TRP A 3 10.29 -38.34 34.97
N GLU A 4 10.23 -37.12 35.51
CA GLU A 4 8.98 -36.51 35.98
C GLU A 4 8.08 -36.14 34.80
N SER A 5 8.63 -35.57 33.72
CA SER A 5 7.89 -35.29 32.49
C SER A 5 7.38 -36.58 31.82
N LEU A 6 8.20 -37.63 31.77
CA LEU A 6 7.80 -38.93 31.21
C LEU A 6 6.73 -39.60 32.07
N SER A 7 6.88 -39.57 33.39
CA SER A 7 5.91 -40.14 34.34
C SER A 7 4.58 -39.39 34.29
N PHE A 8 4.61 -38.07 34.09
CA PHE A 8 3.41 -37.27 33.82
C PHE A 8 2.73 -37.74 32.53
N ILE A 9 3.45 -37.83 31.41
CA ILE A 9 2.91 -38.31 30.12
C ILE A 9 2.26 -39.70 30.27
N ILE A 10 2.94 -40.65 30.92
CA ILE A 10 2.43 -42.01 31.12
C ILE A 10 1.14 -41.98 31.94
N ARG A 11 1.10 -41.21 33.04
CA ARG A 11 -0.12 -41.09 33.85
C ARG A 11 -1.27 -40.46 33.09
N SER A 12 -1.00 -39.41 32.31
CA SER A 12 -2.00 -38.71 31.51
C SER A 12 -2.58 -39.57 30.38
N VAL A 13 -1.84 -40.56 29.88
CA VAL A 13 -2.34 -41.51 28.86
C VAL A 13 -3.12 -42.66 29.49
N VAL A 14 -2.74 -43.10 30.69
CA VAL A 14 -3.30 -44.28 31.36
C VAL A 14 -4.53 -43.94 32.20
N PHE A 15 -4.59 -42.75 32.82
CA PHE A 15 -5.59 -42.41 33.83
C PHE A 15 -6.48 -41.21 33.48
N ASP A 16 -5.96 -40.23 32.74
CA ASP A 16 -6.74 -39.09 32.28
C ASP A 16 -7.19 -39.33 30.83
N ASN A 17 -8.43 -38.97 30.50
CA ASN A 17 -8.83 -38.95 29.10
C ASN A 17 -7.91 -37.96 28.36
N PRO A 18 -7.23 -38.37 27.28
CA PRO A 18 -6.38 -37.47 26.51
C PRO A 18 -7.21 -36.27 26.08
N LYS A 19 -6.72 -35.06 26.36
CA LYS A 19 -7.30 -33.80 25.93
C LYS A 19 -6.60 -33.37 24.64
N PRO A 20 -7.22 -33.56 23.47
CA PRO A 20 -6.62 -33.21 22.21
C PRO A 20 -6.49 -31.69 22.12
N ILE A 21 -5.31 -31.23 21.73
CA ILE A 21 -4.98 -29.80 21.65
C ILE A 21 -4.49 -29.41 20.27
N ILE A 22 -4.81 -28.18 19.89
CA ILE A 22 -4.22 -27.46 18.77
C ILE A 22 -3.45 -26.26 19.32
N ILE A 23 -2.23 -26.06 18.81
CA ILE A 23 -1.41 -24.89 19.11
C ILE A 23 -1.57 -23.89 17.97
N GLN A 24 -1.93 -22.66 18.33
CA GLN A 24 -2.03 -21.55 17.39
C GLN A 24 -1.05 -20.44 17.75
N GLU A 25 -0.46 -19.82 16.74
CA GLU A 25 0.37 -18.63 16.94
C GLU A 25 -0.49 -17.49 17.50
N MET A 26 0.06 -16.77 18.49
CA MET A 26 -0.65 -15.71 19.22
C MET A 26 -1.18 -14.60 18.27
N ASP A 27 -0.44 -14.31 17.20
CA ASP A 27 -0.69 -13.15 16.34
C ASP A 27 -1.42 -13.45 15.03
N THR A 28 -1.58 -14.72 14.63
CA THR A 28 -2.07 -15.01 13.26
C THR A 28 -3.18 -16.05 13.22
N SER A 29 -3.56 -16.64 14.38
CA SER A 29 -4.45 -17.80 14.43
C SER A 29 -3.96 -18.97 13.53
N THR A 30 -2.72 -18.89 13.01
CA THR A 30 -2.12 -19.94 12.21
C THR A 30 -1.89 -21.14 13.08
N VAL A 31 -2.14 -22.30 12.53
CA VAL A 31 -2.00 -23.54 13.27
C VAL A 31 -0.56 -24.00 13.17
N ILE A 32 0.11 -24.10 14.33
CA ILE A 32 1.51 -24.50 14.41
C ILE A 32 1.58 -26.02 14.38
N ASP A 33 0.93 -26.64 15.36
CA ASP A 33 1.01 -28.07 15.59
C ASP A 33 -0.19 -28.57 16.40
N PHE A 34 -0.33 -29.89 16.53
CA PHE A 34 -1.39 -30.52 17.32
C PHE A 34 -0.89 -31.77 18.05
N TYR A 35 -1.48 -32.02 19.22
CA TYR A 35 -1.10 -33.15 20.07
C TYR A 35 -2.33 -33.78 20.70
N ALA A 36 -2.26 -35.07 20.98
CA ALA A 36 -3.33 -35.79 21.66
C ALA A 36 -3.43 -35.47 23.17
N MET A 37 -2.46 -34.74 23.71
CA MET A 37 -2.37 -34.41 25.13
C MET A 37 -1.73 -33.06 25.34
N ASP A 38 -1.96 -32.47 26.51
CA ASP A 38 -1.34 -31.22 26.92
C ASP A 38 0.16 -31.43 27.18
N LEU A 39 1.00 -30.82 26.34
CA LEU A 39 2.43 -30.69 26.60
C LEU A 39 2.70 -29.30 27.19
N LEU A 40 2.85 -29.25 28.51
CA LEU A 40 3.23 -28.05 29.27
C LEU A 40 4.49 -27.35 28.72
N SER A 41 5.38 -28.09 28.03
CA SER A 41 6.57 -27.53 27.39
C SER A 41 6.30 -26.69 26.13
N LEU A 42 5.09 -26.78 25.57
CA LEU A 42 4.69 -26.09 24.33
C LEU A 42 3.88 -24.81 24.59
N LEU A 43 3.52 -24.53 25.85
CA LEU A 43 2.91 -23.26 26.28
C LEU A 43 3.65 -21.99 25.78
N PRO A 44 4.99 -21.97 25.65
CA PRO A 44 5.69 -20.79 25.12
C PRO A 44 5.47 -20.56 23.61
N LEU A 45 4.94 -21.53 22.86
CA LEU A 45 4.85 -21.47 21.40
C LEU A 45 3.56 -20.81 20.89
N GLY A 46 2.52 -20.70 21.73
CA GLY A 46 1.26 -20.11 21.29
C GLY A 46 0.07 -20.42 22.19
N ASN A 47 -1.11 -20.01 21.72
CA ASN A 47 -2.38 -20.27 22.39
C ASN A 47 -2.81 -21.73 22.19
N ILE A 48 -3.14 -22.41 23.28
CA ILE A 48 -3.61 -23.80 23.27
C ILE A 48 -5.14 -23.81 23.22
N LEU A 49 -5.69 -24.44 22.18
CA LEU A 49 -7.12 -24.73 22.08
C LEU A 49 -7.37 -26.22 22.31
N THR A 50 -8.14 -26.55 23.34
CA THR A 50 -8.64 -27.90 23.59
C THR A 50 -9.88 -28.17 22.74
N LEU A 51 -9.96 -29.36 22.15
CA LEU A 51 -11.13 -29.84 21.38
C LEU A 51 -11.62 -31.17 21.95
N ASP A 52 -12.83 -31.58 21.55
CA ASP A 52 -13.53 -32.74 22.12
C ASP A 52 -12.94 -34.08 21.65
N SER A 53 -12.38 -34.14 20.45
CA SER A 53 -11.77 -35.35 19.90
C SER A 53 -10.52 -35.10 19.07
N MET A 54 -9.69 -36.14 18.94
CA MET A 54 -8.51 -36.12 18.07
C MET A 54 -8.90 -35.98 16.59
N SER A 55 -10.07 -36.51 16.21
CA SER A 55 -10.63 -36.34 14.87
C SER A 55 -10.90 -34.86 14.57
N ASP A 56 -11.52 -34.13 15.51
CA ASP A 56 -11.79 -32.69 15.36
C ASP A 56 -10.49 -31.88 15.27
N VAL A 57 -9.47 -32.29 16.05
CA VAL A 57 -8.14 -31.69 16.00
C VAL A 57 -7.50 -31.84 14.62
N ILE A 58 -7.47 -33.07 14.09
CA ILE A 58 -6.86 -33.37 12.78
C ILE A 58 -7.61 -32.64 11.68
N GLU A 59 -8.95 -32.70 11.68
CA GLU A 59 -9.77 -32.03 10.67
C GLU A 59 -9.51 -30.52 10.68
N LYS A 60 -9.59 -29.86 11.85
CA LYS A 60 -9.37 -28.42 11.97
C LYS A 60 -7.94 -28.01 11.63
N TYR A 61 -6.94 -28.81 11.99
CA TYR A 61 -5.53 -28.56 11.68
C TYR A 61 -5.30 -28.63 10.16
N TYR A 62 -5.61 -29.75 9.52
CA TYR A 62 -5.35 -29.94 8.10
C TYR A 62 -6.22 -29.05 7.23
N PHE A 63 -7.47 -28.80 7.61
CA PHE A 63 -8.32 -27.83 6.91
C PHE A 63 -7.68 -26.44 6.87
N ARG A 64 -7.18 -25.93 8.00
CA ARG A 64 -6.53 -24.62 8.06
C ARG A 64 -5.18 -24.60 7.36
N LYS A 65 -4.39 -25.66 7.49
CA LYS A 65 -3.09 -25.81 6.84
C LYS A 65 -3.25 -25.83 5.31
N ASP A 66 -4.15 -26.65 4.79
CA ASP A 66 -4.47 -26.73 3.36
C ASP A 66 -4.97 -25.39 2.81
N LEU A 67 -5.84 -24.69 3.55
CA LEU A 67 -6.31 -23.37 3.15
C LEU A 67 -5.16 -22.37 3.03
N THR A 68 -4.31 -22.31 4.07
CA THR A 68 -3.16 -21.40 4.11
C THR A 68 -2.18 -21.70 2.99
N GLU A 69 -1.90 -22.99 2.75
CA GLU A 69 -1.00 -23.41 1.70
C GLU A 69 -1.56 -23.12 0.30
N ARG A 70 -2.85 -23.35 0.05
CA ARG A 70 -3.49 -22.98 -1.23
C ARG A 70 -3.46 -21.48 -1.49
N ILE A 71 -3.71 -20.66 -0.46
CA ILE A 71 -3.61 -19.19 -0.56
C ILE A 71 -2.16 -18.80 -0.85
N LYS A 72 -1.20 -19.37 -0.12
CA LYS A 72 0.24 -19.12 -0.33
C LYS A 72 0.65 -19.48 -1.76
N GLN A 73 0.37 -20.70 -2.22
CA GLN A 73 0.72 -21.17 -3.57
C GLN A 73 0.10 -20.29 -4.67
N LYS A 74 -1.16 -19.84 -4.52
CA LYS A 74 -1.80 -18.97 -5.53
C LYS A 74 -1.32 -17.51 -5.48
N SER A 75 -0.91 -17.05 -4.30
CA SER A 75 -0.45 -15.69 -4.06
C SER A 75 1.02 -15.48 -4.44
N THR A 76 1.87 -16.50 -4.36
CA THR A 76 3.32 -16.38 -4.64
C THR A 76 3.60 -15.82 -6.02
N ASP A 77 2.87 -16.28 -7.04
CA ASP A 77 3.05 -15.80 -8.41
C ASP A 77 2.64 -14.34 -8.56
N LEU A 78 1.54 -13.94 -7.90
CA LEU A 78 1.07 -12.56 -7.90
C LEU A 78 2.03 -11.63 -7.15
N LYS A 79 2.53 -12.06 -5.97
CA LYS A 79 3.53 -11.32 -5.20
C LYS A 79 4.80 -11.11 -6.02
N LYS A 80 5.34 -12.17 -6.64
CA LYS A 80 6.53 -12.06 -7.51
C LYS A 80 6.29 -11.10 -8.69
N CYS A 81 5.12 -11.16 -9.31
CA CYS A 81 4.75 -10.26 -10.40
C CYS A 81 4.69 -8.80 -9.93
N ALA A 82 3.99 -8.53 -8.83
CA ALA A 82 3.88 -7.20 -8.24
C ALA A 82 5.24 -6.63 -7.81
N MET A 83 6.07 -7.42 -7.12
CA MET A 83 7.42 -7.01 -6.72
C MET A 83 8.31 -6.71 -7.93
N SER A 84 8.31 -7.58 -8.94
CA SER A 84 9.10 -7.34 -10.16
C SER A 84 8.63 -6.11 -10.94
N ALA A 85 7.32 -5.82 -10.93
CA ALA A 85 6.79 -4.58 -11.50
C ALA A 85 7.28 -3.37 -10.69
N MET A 86 7.16 -3.40 -9.36
CA MET A 86 7.64 -2.34 -8.47
C MET A 86 9.13 -2.05 -8.65
N ASP A 87 9.98 -3.08 -8.78
CA ASP A 87 11.41 -2.89 -9.02
C ASP A 87 11.67 -2.13 -10.32
N LYS A 88 10.93 -2.42 -11.39
CA LYS A 88 11.04 -1.69 -12.67
C LYS A 88 10.59 -0.23 -12.52
N ILE A 89 9.53 0.00 -11.76
CA ILE A 89 8.98 1.35 -11.53
C ILE A 89 9.94 2.17 -10.66
N HIS A 90 10.52 1.58 -9.62
CA HIS A 90 11.56 2.23 -8.80
C HIS A 90 12.79 2.61 -9.62
N ASN A 91 13.26 1.71 -10.48
CA ASN A 91 14.36 2.01 -11.40
C ASN A 91 14.02 3.15 -12.37
N LYS A 92 12.77 3.20 -12.86
CA LYS A 92 12.28 4.32 -13.68
C LYS A 92 12.26 5.63 -12.88
N LYS A 93 11.75 5.61 -11.64
CA LYS A 93 11.74 6.76 -10.73
C LYS A 93 13.14 7.32 -10.51
N GLN A 94 14.12 6.45 -10.27
CA GLN A 94 15.51 6.86 -10.04
C GLN A 94 16.10 7.60 -11.26
N LYS A 95 15.85 7.09 -12.47
CA LYS A 95 16.29 7.75 -13.72
C LYS A 95 15.63 9.11 -13.90
N LEU A 96 14.32 9.21 -13.67
CA LEU A 96 13.59 10.48 -13.73
C LEU A 96 14.09 11.50 -12.70
N LEU A 97 14.45 11.05 -11.49
CA LEU A 97 15.04 11.92 -10.47
C LEU A 97 16.43 12.44 -10.88
N GLN A 98 17.24 11.61 -11.55
CA GLN A 98 18.52 12.05 -12.12
C GLN A 98 18.30 13.09 -13.23
N GLU A 99 17.41 12.81 -14.18
CA GLU A 99 17.04 13.77 -15.23
C GLU A 99 16.46 15.07 -14.67
N TYR A 100 15.68 14.98 -13.58
CA TYR A 100 15.18 16.14 -12.86
C TYR A 100 16.31 16.99 -12.29
N GLN A 101 17.29 16.38 -11.62
CA GLN A 101 18.44 17.09 -11.06
C GLN A 101 19.26 17.77 -12.15
N ASP A 102 19.54 17.07 -13.25
CA ASP A 102 20.28 17.61 -14.39
C ASP A 102 19.54 18.80 -15.03
N ALA A 103 18.22 18.69 -15.19
CA ALA A 103 17.40 19.77 -15.72
C ALA A 103 17.24 20.93 -14.72
N ASN A 104 17.24 20.68 -13.41
CA ASN A 104 17.13 21.70 -12.38
C ASN A 104 18.44 22.51 -12.25
N ASN A 105 19.59 21.87 -12.46
CA ASN A 105 20.89 22.53 -12.50
C ASN A 105 21.09 23.41 -13.77
N SER A 106 20.10 23.47 -14.67
CA SER A 106 20.16 24.27 -15.89
C SER A 106 19.98 25.77 -15.68
N ASP A 107 19.70 26.23 -14.45
CA ASP A 107 19.68 27.67 -14.11
C ASP A 107 21.00 28.36 -14.44
N ILE A 108 22.12 27.63 -14.39
CA ILE A 108 23.41 28.14 -14.84
C ILE A 108 23.36 28.59 -16.30
N LEU A 109 22.57 27.94 -17.17
CA LEU A 109 22.42 28.33 -18.57
C LEU A 109 21.74 29.70 -18.71
N ARG A 110 20.80 30.04 -17.82
CA ARG A 110 20.21 31.38 -17.78
C ARG A 110 21.26 32.41 -17.39
N ILE A 111 22.02 32.14 -16.33
CA ILE A 111 23.10 33.02 -15.85
C ILE A 111 24.12 33.26 -16.97
N LEU A 112 24.56 32.22 -17.68
CA LEU A 112 25.48 32.34 -18.81
C LEU A 112 24.90 33.20 -19.94
N GLY A 113 23.61 33.04 -20.26
CA GLY A 113 22.92 33.88 -21.24
C GLY A 113 22.88 35.36 -20.83
N ASP A 114 22.57 35.63 -19.56
CA ASP A 114 22.53 36.99 -19.00
C ASP A 114 23.91 37.65 -19.01
N LEU A 115 24.96 36.90 -18.63
CA LEU A 115 26.35 37.38 -18.61
C LEU A 115 26.88 37.72 -20.00
N ILE A 116 26.57 36.88 -21.01
CA ILE A 116 26.89 37.18 -22.42
C ILE A 116 26.17 38.45 -22.85
N THR A 117 24.88 38.58 -22.52
CA THR A 117 24.07 39.74 -22.91
C THR A 117 24.59 41.03 -22.28
N ALA A 118 25.04 40.99 -21.03
CA ALA A 118 25.64 42.13 -20.35
C ALA A 118 27.02 42.53 -20.91
N ASN A 119 27.77 41.59 -21.49
CA ASN A 119 29.12 41.79 -22.00
C ASN A 119 29.22 41.72 -23.54
N LEU A 120 28.12 41.97 -24.27
CA LEU A 120 28.09 41.89 -25.74
C LEU A 120 29.18 42.74 -26.41
N TYR A 121 29.51 43.89 -25.83
CA TYR A 121 30.54 44.81 -26.34
C TYR A 121 31.97 44.25 -26.24
N LYS A 122 32.20 43.23 -25.40
CA LYS A 122 33.52 42.58 -25.23
C LYS A 122 33.73 41.41 -26.20
N ILE A 123 32.67 40.91 -26.85
CA ILE A 123 32.73 39.70 -27.68
C ILE A 123 32.95 40.07 -29.15
N THR A 124 34.06 39.62 -29.73
CA THR A 124 34.37 39.78 -31.15
C THR A 124 34.07 38.51 -31.95
N ALA A 125 33.83 38.67 -33.25
CA ALA A 125 33.56 37.54 -34.14
C ALA A 125 34.78 36.61 -34.21
N GLY A 126 34.56 35.31 -34.03
CA GLY A 126 35.62 34.30 -34.05
C GLY A 126 36.12 33.84 -32.67
N MET A 127 35.69 34.47 -31.57
CA MET A 127 36.03 34.04 -30.22
C MET A 127 35.46 32.66 -29.87
N LYS A 128 36.26 31.84 -29.17
CA LYS A 128 35.89 30.50 -28.68
C LYS A 128 35.34 30.50 -27.26
N GLU A 129 35.70 31.50 -26.47
CA GLU A 129 35.32 31.67 -25.08
C GLU A 129 35.46 33.13 -24.67
N ILE A 130 34.77 33.52 -23.59
CA ILE A 130 34.92 34.83 -22.95
C ILE A 130 34.98 34.66 -21.44
N THR A 131 35.88 35.38 -20.79
CA THR A 131 35.97 35.48 -19.33
C THR A 131 35.23 36.73 -18.86
N VAL A 132 34.26 36.56 -17.97
CA VAL A 132 33.44 37.66 -17.43
C VAL A 132 33.24 37.50 -15.94
N GLU A 133 33.02 38.60 -15.23
CA GLU A 133 32.66 38.59 -13.81
C GLU A 133 31.22 38.09 -13.64
N ASN A 134 31.03 37.07 -12.80
CA ASN A 134 29.72 36.54 -12.47
C ASN A 134 29.10 37.32 -11.31
N TYR A 135 28.27 38.32 -11.63
CA TYR A 135 27.55 39.11 -10.61
C TYR A 135 26.49 38.33 -9.82
N TYR A 136 26.25 37.05 -10.16
CA TYR A 136 25.43 36.13 -9.35
C TYR A 136 26.25 35.28 -8.35
N ASP A 137 27.59 35.33 -8.39
CA ASP A 137 28.51 34.58 -7.51
C ASP A 137 29.71 35.46 -7.10
N ASP A 138 29.44 36.48 -6.29
CA ASP A 138 30.45 37.38 -5.70
C ASP A 138 31.45 37.99 -6.70
N ASN A 139 31.02 38.22 -7.95
CA ASN A 139 31.85 38.70 -9.07
C ASN A 139 33.07 37.81 -9.39
N LYS A 140 33.02 36.52 -9.05
CA LYS A 140 34.06 35.57 -9.48
C LYS A 140 34.11 35.49 -11.00
N GLU A 141 35.31 35.40 -11.56
CA GLU A 141 35.47 35.22 -13.00
C GLU A 141 34.95 33.84 -13.44
N ILE A 142 34.14 33.82 -14.49
CA ILE A 142 33.64 32.61 -15.13
C ILE A 142 34.01 32.62 -16.62
N ILE A 143 34.47 31.48 -17.12
CA ILE A 143 34.78 31.27 -18.54
C ILE A 143 33.53 30.70 -19.22
N ILE A 144 33.03 31.42 -20.23
CA ILE A 144 31.83 31.05 -20.98
C ILE A 144 32.23 30.62 -22.39
N PRO A 145 31.99 29.35 -22.80
CA PRO A 145 32.28 28.89 -24.14
C PRO A 145 31.32 29.53 -25.16
N LEU A 146 31.88 29.99 -26.29
CA LEU A 146 31.19 30.63 -27.39
C LEU A 146 31.29 29.79 -28.67
N GLU A 147 30.23 29.82 -29.47
CA GLU A 147 30.21 29.19 -30.78
C GLU A 147 30.68 30.19 -31.84
N ILE A 148 31.85 29.92 -32.42
CA ILE A 148 32.57 30.79 -33.38
C ILE A 148 31.68 31.24 -34.55
N ARG A 149 30.78 30.36 -35.00
CA ARG A 149 29.89 30.60 -36.15
C ARG A 149 28.67 31.46 -35.82
N LEU A 150 28.42 31.76 -34.54
CA LEU A 150 27.26 32.53 -34.09
C LEU A 150 27.68 33.94 -33.69
N SER A 151 26.78 34.90 -33.89
CA SER A 151 26.96 36.25 -33.34
C SER A 151 26.90 36.26 -31.80
N PRO A 152 27.40 37.29 -31.11
CA PRO A 152 27.31 37.40 -29.65
C PRO A 152 25.88 37.26 -29.12
N SER A 153 24.91 37.92 -29.77
CA SER A 153 23.49 37.83 -29.43
C SER A 153 22.92 36.42 -29.69
N GLN A 154 23.33 35.76 -30.78
CA GLN A 154 22.92 34.38 -31.07
C GLN A 154 23.50 33.38 -30.06
N ASN A 155 24.73 33.61 -29.57
CA ASN A 155 25.33 32.83 -28.50
C ASN A 155 24.51 32.95 -27.20
N ALA A 156 24.16 34.16 -26.77
CA ALA A 156 23.25 34.36 -25.64
C ALA A 156 21.90 33.65 -25.84
N GLN A 157 21.30 33.83 -27.02
CA GLN A 157 20.02 33.20 -27.35
C GLN A 157 20.08 31.66 -27.35
N LYS A 158 21.23 31.06 -27.71
CA LYS A 158 21.44 29.61 -27.62
C LYS A 158 21.34 29.11 -26.18
N PHE A 159 21.94 29.81 -25.22
CA PHE A 159 21.84 29.48 -23.81
C PHE A 159 20.39 29.63 -23.29
N PHE A 160 19.70 30.71 -23.65
CA PHE A 160 18.28 30.88 -23.30
C PHE A 160 17.38 29.80 -23.92
N LYS A 161 17.60 29.41 -25.18
CA LYS A 161 16.86 28.30 -25.82
C LYS A 161 17.05 26.98 -25.07
N LYS A 162 18.28 26.67 -24.66
CA LYS A 162 18.57 25.46 -23.86
C LYS A 162 17.89 25.53 -22.49
N TYR A 163 17.98 26.67 -21.79
CA TYR A 163 17.29 26.89 -20.52
C TYR A 163 15.77 26.71 -20.64
N SER A 164 15.14 27.32 -21.65
CA SER A 164 13.70 27.16 -21.89
C SER A 164 13.32 25.70 -22.15
N LYS A 165 14.14 24.96 -22.91
CA LYS A 165 13.94 23.53 -23.14
C LYS A 165 14.03 22.73 -21.84
N SER A 166 15.00 23.01 -20.98
CA SER A 166 15.15 22.37 -19.67
C SER A 166 13.96 22.68 -18.76
N LYS A 167 13.44 23.92 -18.78
CA LYS A 167 12.24 24.29 -18.02
C LYS A 167 10.99 23.52 -18.45
N ILE A 168 10.80 23.34 -19.75
CA ILE A 168 9.69 22.52 -20.29
C ILE A 168 9.88 21.06 -19.88
N ALA A 169 11.10 20.53 -19.97
CA ALA A 169 11.42 19.17 -19.54
C ALA A 169 11.12 18.95 -18.04
N LEU A 170 11.44 19.92 -17.17
CA LEU A 170 11.13 19.84 -15.73
C LEU A 170 9.63 19.69 -15.46
N ILE A 171 8.77 20.40 -16.21
CA ILE A 171 7.32 20.29 -16.05
C ILE A 171 6.84 18.89 -16.40
N GLU A 172 7.37 18.32 -17.48
CA GLU A 172 7.00 16.98 -17.94
C GLU A 172 7.54 15.88 -17.01
N ILE A 173 8.80 15.99 -16.59
CA ILE A 173 9.43 15.07 -15.63
C ILE A 173 8.63 15.06 -14.31
N LYS A 174 8.18 16.23 -13.81
CA LYS A 174 7.33 16.30 -12.60
C LYS A 174 6.02 15.54 -12.77
N LYS A 175 5.36 15.63 -13.93
CA LYS A 175 4.14 14.84 -14.20
C LYS A 175 4.44 13.35 -14.22
N GLN A 176 5.52 12.95 -14.89
CA GLN A 176 5.91 11.54 -14.94
C GLN A 176 6.30 10.98 -13.57
N LEU A 177 6.96 11.78 -12.72
CA LEU A 177 7.26 11.40 -11.33
C LEU A 177 5.97 11.18 -10.53
N PHE A 178 4.98 12.07 -10.68
CA PHE A 178 3.67 11.91 -10.06
C PHE A 178 2.97 10.62 -10.51
N ASP A 179 2.96 10.32 -11.81
CA ASP A 179 2.36 9.09 -12.34
C ASP A 179 3.09 7.83 -11.85
N VAL A 180 4.42 7.89 -11.76
CA VAL A 180 5.27 6.82 -11.23
C VAL A 180 4.99 6.58 -9.75
N ASP A 181 4.81 7.64 -8.96
CA ASP A 181 4.48 7.53 -7.54
C ASP A 181 3.10 6.91 -7.32
N ASN A 182 2.10 7.32 -8.12
CA ASN A 182 0.78 6.69 -8.09
C ASN A 182 0.85 5.20 -8.48
N GLU A 183 1.73 4.86 -9.42
CA GLU A 183 1.92 3.48 -9.83
C GLU A 183 2.61 2.62 -8.75
N ILE A 184 3.56 3.18 -8.00
CA ILE A 184 4.16 2.53 -6.81
C ILE A 184 3.07 2.28 -5.76
N GLU A 185 2.29 3.31 -5.41
CA GLU A 185 1.23 3.21 -4.40
C GLU A 185 0.18 2.15 -4.77
N TYR A 186 -0.18 2.06 -6.06
CA TYR A 186 -1.08 1.02 -6.54
C TYR A 186 -0.54 -0.39 -6.28
N PHE A 187 0.73 -0.66 -6.60
CA PHE A 187 1.32 -1.97 -6.35
C PHE A 187 1.55 -2.27 -4.86
N GLU A 188 1.84 -1.25 -4.05
CA GLU A 188 1.87 -1.41 -2.59
C GLU A 188 0.50 -1.82 -2.04
N ASN A 189 -0.59 -1.20 -2.54
CA ASN A 189 -1.95 -1.61 -2.19
C ASN A 189 -2.30 -3.03 -2.65
N ILE A 190 -1.81 -3.45 -3.83
CA ILE A 190 -1.95 -4.84 -4.30
C ILE A 190 -1.25 -5.81 -3.34
N LEU A 191 -0.01 -5.52 -2.93
CA LEU A 191 0.72 -6.37 -1.98
C LEU A 191 0.01 -6.45 -0.64
N GLN A 192 -0.49 -5.32 -0.13
CA GLN A 192 -1.27 -5.28 1.11
C GLN A 192 -2.57 -6.10 0.99
N SER A 193 -3.27 -6.00 -0.14
CA SER A 193 -4.49 -6.78 -0.41
C SER A 193 -4.21 -8.29 -0.45
N ILE A 194 -3.07 -8.70 -1.03
CA ILE A 194 -2.65 -10.10 -1.05
C ILE A 194 -2.35 -10.58 0.38
N GLU A 195 -1.75 -9.75 1.23
CA GLU A 195 -1.45 -10.10 2.63
C GLU A 195 -2.71 -10.20 3.49
N ASN A 196 -3.68 -9.30 3.25
CA ASN A 196 -4.97 -9.31 3.94
C ASN A 196 -5.93 -10.40 3.43
N SER A 197 -5.55 -11.15 2.39
CA SER A 197 -6.42 -12.16 1.77
C SER A 197 -6.59 -13.38 2.67
N THR A 198 -7.86 -13.71 2.93
CA THR A 198 -8.27 -14.80 3.82
C THR A 198 -8.79 -16.02 3.07
N SER A 199 -9.07 -15.87 1.78
CA SER A 199 -9.63 -16.92 0.95
C SER A 199 -8.94 -17.02 -0.40
N SER A 200 -8.97 -18.21 -1.01
CA SER A 200 -8.46 -18.41 -2.37
C SER A 200 -9.19 -17.57 -3.41
N ASP A 201 -10.42 -17.15 -3.15
CA ASP A 201 -11.19 -16.32 -4.08
C ASP A 201 -10.76 -14.84 -3.97
N ASP A 202 -10.33 -14.37 -2.78
CA ASP A 202 -9.79 -13.01 -2.59
C ASP A 202 -8.58 -12.80 -3.52
N ILE A 203 -7.70 -13.80 -3.59
CA ILE A 203 -6.53 -13.85 -4.48
C ILE A 203 -6.94 -13.84 -5.96
N GLU A 204 -8.06 -14.48 -6.32
CA GLU A 204 -8.52 -14.52 -7.70
C GLU A 204 -9.14 -13.18 -8.13
N GLU A 205 -9.79 -12.46 -7.22
CA GLU A 205 -10.26 -11.09 -7.47
C GLU A 205 -9.10 -10.13 -7.77
N ILE A 206 -8.00 -10.23 -7.00
CA ILE A 206 -6.78 -9.46 -7.24
C ILE A 206 -6.14 -9.84 -8.59
N ARG A 207 -6.14 -11.13 -8.94
CA ARG A 207 -5.66 -11.57 -10.25
C ARG A 207 -6.51 -10.99 -11.39
N ILE A 208 -7.83 -10.97 -11.25
CA ILE A 208 -8.73 -10.37 -12.25
C ILE A 208 -8.45 -8.88 -12.39
N GLU A 209 -8.25 -8.16 -11.29
CA GLU A 209 -7.85 -6.74 -11.29
C GLU A 209 -6.58 -6.52 -12.11
N LEU A 210 -5.52 -7.29 -11.82
CA LEU A 210 -4.25 -7.18 -12.54
C LEU A 210 -4.36 -7.54 -14.04
N ILE A 211 -5.29 -8.41 -14.43
CA ILE A 211 -5.58 -8.72 -15.84
C ILE A 211 -6.32 -7.55 -16.52
N GLU A 212 -7.29 -6.94 -15.84
CA GLU A 212 -8.05 -5.81 -16.37
C GLU A 212 -7.18 -4.56 -16.54
N GLU A 213 -6.26 -4.31 -15.59
CA GLU A 213 -5.25 -3.25 -15.68
C GLU A 213 -4.09 -3.58 -16.64
N GLY A 214 -4.08 -4.77 -17.25
CA GLY A 214 -3.13 -5.15 -18.29
C GLY A 214 -1.75 -5.62 -17.80
N TYR A 215 -1.56 -5.81 -16.48
CA TYR A 215 -0.31 -6.32 -15.91
C TYR A 215 -0.16 -7.84 -16.06
N LEU A 216 -1.27 -8.57 -16.20
CA LEU A 216 -1.27 -10.02 -16.43
C LEU A 216 -1.99 -10.37 -17.72
N SER A 217 -1.43 -11.34 -18.46
CA SER A 217 -2.10 -11.89 -19.63
C SER A 217 -3.24 -12.82 -19.23
N LYS A 218 -4.31 -12.82 -20.03
CA LYS A 218 -5.44 -13.75 -19.85
C LYS A 218 -4.94 -15.19 -20.04
N ARG A 219 -5.30 -16.08 -19.11
CA ARG A 219 -5.04 -17.52 -19.28
C ARG A 219 -5.76 -18.04 -20.52
N LYS A 220 -5.12 -18.98 -21.24
CA LYS A 220 -5.68 -19.64 -22.45
C LYS A 220 -6.97 -20.39 -22.16
N THR A 221 -7.14 -20.89 -20.93
CA THR A 221 -8.41 -21.41 -20.45
C THR A 221 -9.29 -20.25 -19.98
N PRO A 222 -10.52 -20.10 -20.53
CA PRO A 222 -11.42 -19.07 -20.05
C PRO A 222 -11.69 -19.35 -18.58
N LEU A 223 -11.26 -18.43 -17.71
CA LEU A 223 -11.83 -18.29 -16.39
C LEU A 223 -13.33 -18.20 -16.63
N LYS A 224 -14.09 -19.25 -16.27
CA LYS A 224 -15.55 -19.19 -16.33
C LYS A 224 -15.90 -17.87 -15.66
N LYS A 225 -16.47 -16.92 -16.42
CA LYS A 225 -17.15 -15.75 -15.89
C LYS A 225 -18.38 -16.26 -15.15
N ASN A 226 -18.14 -16.98 -14.04
CA ASN A 226 -19.13 -17.03 -13.00
C ASN A 226 -19.20 -15.59 -12.55
N LYS A 227 -20.24 -14.89 -13.01
CA LYS A 227 -20.81 -13.73 -12.34
C LYS A 227 -21.24 -14.20 -10.94
N LYS A 228 -20.31 -14.68 -10.12
CA LYS A 228 -20.52 -14.76 -8.69
C LYS A 228 -20.81 -13.30 -8.31
N PRO A 229 -21.92 -13.02 -7.61
CA PRO A 229 -22.15 -11.68 -7.09
C PRO A 229 -20.87 -11.23 -6.38
N LEU A 230 -20.51 -9.95 -6.50
CA LEU A 230 -19.37 -9.41 -5.76
C LEU A 230 -19.47 -9.93 -4.32
N LYS A 231 -18.45 -10.67 -3.90
CA LYS A 231 -18.45 -11.32 -2.59
C LYS A 231 -18.75 -10.26 -1.53
N LYS A 232 -19.53 -10.67 -0.51
CA LYS A 232 -19.86 -9.82 0.65
C LYS A 232 -18.56 -9.17 1.14
N LEU A 233 -18.59 -7.84 1.20
CA LEU A 233 -17.57 -7.06 1.90
C LEU A 233 -17.37 -7.64 3.30
N LEU A 234 -16.19 -7.43 3.87
CA LEU A 234 -15.96 -7.83 5.24
C LEU A 234 -16.77 -6.89 6.14
N THR A 235 -17.84 -7.39 6.73
CA THR A 235 -18.71 -6.62 7.63
C THR A 235 -18.30 -6.85 9.07
N PHE A 236 -18.47 -5.81 9.89
CA PHE A 236 -18.35 -5.78 11.34
C PHE A 236 -19.55 -5.05 11.93
N ILE A 237 -19.85 -5.29 13.20
CA ILE A 237 -20.87 -4.55 13.94
C ILE A 237 -20.15 -3.82 15.08
N SER A 238 -20.29 -2.50 15.12
CA SER A 238 -19.74 -1.67 16.19
C SER A 238 -20.40 -2.01 17.52
N SER A 239 -19.78 -1.62 18.64
CA SER A 239 -20.39 -1.81 19.95
C SER A 239 -21.72 -1.07 20.14
N ASP A 240 -21.96 -0.03 19.33
CA ASP A 240 -23.21 0.74 19.31
C ASP A 240 -24.21 0.21 18.25
N GLY A 241 -23.90 -0.88 17.55
CA GLY A 241 -24.81 -1.55 16.61
C GLY A 241 -24.72 -1.07 15.15
N TYR A 242 -23.73 -0.25 14.79
CA TYR A 242 -23.54 0.20 13.41
C TYR A 242 -22.82 -0.85 12.57
N GLU A 243 -23.27 -1.06 11.33
CA GLU A 243 -22.55 -1.89 10.38
C GLU A 243 -21.31 -1.14 9.87
N ILE A 244 -20.16 -1.81 9.92
CA ILE A 244 -18.89 -1.31 9.40
C ILE A 244 -18.43 -2.26 8.29
N HIS A 245 -18.24 -1.74 7.08
CA HIS A 245 -17.73 -2.54 5.96
C HIS A 245 -16.26 -2.21 5.69
N VAL A 246 -15.50 -3.24 5.34
CA VAL A 246 -14.08 -3.16 4.98
C VAL A 246 -13.87 -3.80 3.61
N GLY A 247 -13.24 -3.06 2.69
CA GLY A 247 -12.82 -3.58 1.39
C GLY A 247 -11.50 -4.36 1.50
N LYS A 248 -11.45 -5.60 1.00
CA LYS A 248 -10.23 -6.44 1.08
C LYS A 248 -9.24 -6.22 -0.06
N ASN A 249 -9.70 -5.61 -1.14
CA ASN A 249 -8.91 -5.28 -2.33
C ASN A 249 -9.42 -3.98 -2.96
N ASN A 250 -8.68 -3.46 -3.93
CA ASN A 250 -8.99 -2.16 -4.55
C ASN A 250 -10.36 -2.14 -5.25
N ARG A 251 -10.77 -3.24 -5.90
CA ARG A 251 -12.12 -3.35 -6.50
C ARG A 251 -13.23 -3.25 -5.46
N GLN A 252 -13.05 -3.90 -4.31
CA GLN A 252 -13.98 -3.82 -3.19
C GLN A 252 -13.96 -2.43 -2.55
N ASN A 253 -12.79 -1.79 -2.45
CA ASN A 253 -12.66 -0.42 -1.97
C ASN A 253 -13.45 0.56 -2.85
N ASP A 254 -13.32 0.45 -4.18
CA ASP A 254 -14.08 1.26 -5.14
C ASP A 254 -15.58 0.99 -5.05
N LEU A 255 -15.99 -0.28 -4.98
CA LEU A 255 -17.38 -0.66 -4.82
C LEU A 255 -17.98 -0.06 -3.54
N LEU A 256 -17.27 -0.23 -2.42
CA LEU A 256 -17.68 0.24 -1.11
C LEU A 256 -17.86 1.76 -1.13
N THR A 257 -16.84 2.48 -1.59
CA THR A 257 -16.78 3.94 -1.52
C THR A 257 -17.72 4.62 -2.52
N LEU A 258 -17.81 4.08 -3.75
CA LEU A 258 -18.47 4.78 -4.86
C LEU A 258 -19.89 4.29 -5.15
N LYS A 259 -20.26 3.08 -4.71
CA LYS A 259 -21.55 2.46 -5.07
C LYS A 259 -22.39 2.04 -3.87
N ILE A 260 -21.78 1.53 -2.81
CA ILE A 260 -22.52 1.00 -1.65
C ILE A 260 -22.76 2.10 -0.61
N ALA A 261 -21.72 2.86 -0.27
CA ALA A 261 -21.82 3.87 0.76
C ALA A 261 -22.70 5.05 0.35
N SER A 262 -23.46 5.55 1.31
CA SER A 262 -24.24 6.79 1.16
C SER A 262 -23.36 8.01 1.41
N LYS A 263 -23.75 9.16 0.86
CA LYS A 263 -23.01 10.43 0.98
C LYS A 263 -22.75 10.87 2.43
N ASN A 264 -23.59 10.45 3.37
CA ASN A 264 -23.54 10.81 4.79
C ASN A 264 -22.80 9.76 5.63
N ASP A 265 -22.35 8.65 5.03
CA ASP A 265 -21.57 7.65 5.73
C ASP A 265 -20.13 8.14 5.95
N PHE A 266 -19.50 7.62 7.01
CA PHE A 266 -18.12 7.97 7.36
C PHE A 266 -17.16 6.98 6.73
N TRP A 267 -16.22 7.51 5.95
CA TRP A 267 -15.13 6.79 5.32
C TRP A 267 -13.84 6.98 6.11
N PHE A 268 -13.03 5.93 6.19
CA PHE A 268 -11.78 5.88 6.91
C PHE A 268 -10.70 5.23 6.06
N HIS A 269 -9.48 5.76 6.15
CA HIS A 269 -8.30 5.18 5.54
C HIS A 269 -7.05 5.58 6.31
N ILE A 270 -6.04 4.73 6.31
CA ILE A 270 -4.76 5.05 6.92
C ILE A 270 -4.09 6.22 6.18
N LYS A 271 -3.45 7.13 6.91
CA LYS A 271 -2.79 8.27 6.31
C LYS A 271 -1.46 7.89 5.65
N ASN A 272 -1.27 8.29 4.39
CA ASN A 272 -0.02 8.15 3.62
C ASN A 272 0.55 6.71 3.56
N MET A 273 -0.31 5.70 3.70
CA MET A 273 0.08 4.30 3.65
C MET A 273 -0.96 3.49 2.89
N PRO A 274 -0.58 2.35 2.29
CA PRO A 274 -1.53 1.46 1.66
C PRO A 274 -2.41 0.77 2.70
N GLY A 275 -3.71 0.66 2.41
CA GLY A 275 -4.68 0.07 3.31
C GLY A 275 -6.08 -0.11 2.71
N SER A 276 -6.94 -0.76 3.48
CA SER A 276 -8.34 -0.96 3.14
C SER A 276 -9.17 0.30 3.35
N HIS A 277 -10.17 0.50 2.50
CA HIS A 277 -11.23 1.47 2.77
C HIS A 277 -12.20 0.88 3.79
N VAL A 278 -12.51 1.66 4.82
CA VAL A 278 -13.46 1.27 5.87
C VAL A 278 -14.60 2.29 5.90
N VAL A 279 -15.84 1.83 5.97
CA VAL A 279 -17.02 2.70 6.00
C VAL A 279 -17.97 2.28 7.10
N ILE A 280 -18.43 3.23 7.91
CA ILE A 280 -19.54 3.04 8.84
C ILE A 280 -20.85 3.40 8.14
N MET A 281 -21.78 2.45 8.07
CA MET A 281 -23.13 2.67 7.53
C MET A 281 -23.98 3.36 8.59
N THR A 282 -24.24 4.65 8.39
CA THR A 282 -24.81 5.51 9.42
C THR A 282 -26.33 5.63 9.38
N ASN A 283 -26.95 5.29 8.25
CA ASN A 283 -28.38 5.51 7.99
C ASN A 283 -28.84 6.94 8.35
N ASN A 284 -28.01 7.95 8.04
CA ASN A 284 -28.21 9.39 8.36
C ASN A 284 -28.16 9.79 9.84
N SER A 285 -27.64 8.93 10.72
CA SER A 285 -27.33 9.29 12.11
C SER A 285 -25.85 9.63 12.28
N VAL A 286 -25.49 10.37 13.34
CA VAL A 286 -24.06 10.61 13.65
C VAL A 286 -23.60 9.49 14.58
N PRO A 287 -22.63 8.64 14.16
CA PRO A 287 -22.15 7.57 15.00
C PRO A 287 -21.40 8.14 16.22
N PRO A 288 -21.55 7.53 17.41
CA PRO A 288 -20.78 7.90 18.58
C PRO A 288 -19.27 7.78 18.36
N GLU A 289 -18.47 8.51 19.15
CA GLU A 289 -17.01 8.51 19.07
C GLU A 289 -16.41 7.10 19.18
N LYS A 290 -17.03 6.24 19.99
CA LYS A 290 -16.61 4.84 20.17
C LYS A 290 -16.69 4.04 18.86
N SER A 291 -17.78 4.18 18.11
CA SER A 291 -17.93 3.57 16.79
C SER A 291 -16.93 4.13 15.76
N LEU A 292 -16.62 5.44 15.82
CA LEU A 292 -15.57 6.04 14.99
C LEU A 292 -14.19 5.44 15.30
N LEU A 293 -13.86 5.25 16.59
CA LEU A 293 -12.62 4.63 17.02
C LEU A 293 -12.51 3.17 16.59
N GLU A 294 -13.58 2.39 16.68
CA GLU A 294 -13.63 0.99 16.23
C GLU A 294 -13.40 0.88 14.72
N ALA A 295 -14.01 1.75 13.90
CA ALA A 295 -13.75 1.80 12.47
C ALA A 295 -12.30 2.22 12.15
N ALA A 296 -11.75 3.19 12.87
CA ALA A 296 -10.36 3.59 12.71
C ALA A 296 -9.37 2.46 13.06
N LYS A 297 -9.66 1.65 14.10
CA LYS A 297 -8.89 0.44 14.43
C LYS A 297 -8.90 -0.56 13.29
N LEU A 298 -10.06 -0.79 12.67
CA LEU A 298 -10.17 -1.68 11.51
C LEU A 298 -9.35 -1.15 10.32
N ALA A 299 -9.41 0.15 10.03
CA ALA A 299 -8.61 0.76 8.95
C ALA A 299 -7.11 0.60 9.20
N ALA A 300 -6.64 0.80 10.43
CA ALA A 300 -5.24 0.58 10.79
C ALA A 300 -4.83 -0.90 10.71
N PHE A 301 -5.69 -1.82 11.15
CA PHE A 301 -5.37 -3.26 11.13
C PHE A 301 -5.31 -3.85 9.72
N PHE A 302 -6.18 -3.42 8.81
CA PHE A 302 -6.18 -3.85 7.42
C PHE A 302 -5.26 -2.99 6.53
N SER A 303 -4.20 -2.44 7.11
CA SER A 303 -3.21 -1.63 6.41
C SER A 303 -1.79 -2.10 6.69
N LYS A 304 -0.83 -1.48 6.01
CA LYS A 304 0.61 -1.68 6.30
C LYS A 304 0.99 -1.25 7.72
N GLY A 305 0.17 -0.42 8.37
CA GLY A 305 0.33 0.01 9.76
C GLY A 305 -0.12 -1.01 10.83
N LYS A 306 -0.52 -2.24 10.45
CA LYS A 306 -1.07 -3.26 11.37
C LYS A 306 -0.23 -3.49 12.64
N MET A 307 1.10 -3.45 12.54
CA MET A 307 2.03 -3.71 13.66
C MET A 307 2.63 -2.43 14.26
N SER A 308 2.20 -1.27 13.78
CA SER A 308 2.72 0.03 14.23
C SER A 308 1.89 0.56 15.39
N SER A 309 2.53 1.30 16.30
CA SER A 309 1.84 2.04 17.35
C SER A 309 1.53 3.47 16.89
N ASN A 310 0.44 4.04 17.41
CA ASN A 310 0.06 5.45 17.20
C ASN A 310 -0.04 5.86 15.71
N VAL A 311 -0.75 5.04 14.92
CA VAL A 311 -0.95 5.22 13.49
C VAL A 311 -2.02 6.27 13.21
N ALA A 312 -1.75 7.18 12.29
CA ALA A 312 -2.71 8.18 11.84
C ALA A 312 -3.74 7.58 10.85
N VAL A 313 -5.02 7.69 11.18
CA VAL A 313 -6.14 7.29 10.34
C VAL A 313 -6.98 8.51 10.04
N ASP A 314 -7.11 8.83 8.75
CA ASP A 314 -7.95 9.92 8.28
C ASP A 314 -9.38 9.42 8.10
N TYR A 315 -10.35 10.26 8.48
CA TYR A 315 -11.75 9.99 8.30
C TYR A 315 -12.51 11.23 7.84
N THR A 316 -13.50 11.02 6.98
CA THR A 316 -14.36 12.07 6.43
C THR A 316 -15.68 11.48 5.96
N LEU A 317 -16.60 12.34 5.49
CA LEU A 317 -17.85 11.88 4.89
C LEU A 317 -17.59 11.41 3.45
N ILE A 318 -18.30 10.38 2.98
CA ILE A 318 -18.19 9.85 1.61
C ILE A 318 -18.38 10.93 0.55
N LYS A 319 -19.22 11.95 0.80
CA LYS A 319 -19.39 13.08 -0.13
C LYS A 319 -18.11 13.88 -0.42
N ASN A 320 -17.12 13.82 0.47
CA ASN A 320 -15.83 14.48 0.32
C ASN A 320 -14.79 13.57 -0.38
N VAL A 321 -15.12 12.30 -0.59
CA VAL A 321 -14.26 11.33 -1.28
C VAL A 321 -14.65 11.27 -2.75
N LYS A 322 -13.67 11.42 -3.63
CA LYS A 322 -13.86 11.44 -5.09
C LYS A 322 -12.83 10.56 -5.78
N LYS A 323 -13.25 9.91 -6.86
CA LYS A 323 -12.34 9.18 -7.75
C LYS A 323 -12.07 10.00 -9.01
N ALA A 324 -10.80 10.18 -9.36
CA ALA A 324 -10.44 10.82 -10.62
C ALA A 324 -10.71 9.87 -11.80
N SER A 325 -11.15 10.40 -12.95
CA SER A 325 -11.65 9.61 -14.09
C SER A 325 -10.64 8.61 -14.68
N SER A 326 -9.34 8.79 -14.38
CA SER A 326 -8.24 7.95 -14.84
C SER A 326 -7.42 7.35 -13.70
N SER A 327 -7.87 7.44 -12.44
CA SER A 327 -7.14 6.84 -11.33
C SER A 327 -7.34 5.33 -11.31
N LYS A 328 -6.28 4.62 -10.91
CA LYS A 328 -6.31 3.17 -10.76
C LYS A 328 -7.36 2.76 -9.70
N PRO A 329 -7.85 1.52 -9.73
CA PRO A 329 -8.76 1.01 -8.71
C PRO A 329 -8.23 1.27 -7.30
N GLY A 330 -9.11 1.61 -6.36
CA GLY A 330 -8.76 1.89 -4.96
C GLY A 330 -8.21 3.29 -4.72
N MET A 331 -7.76 4.02 -5.74
CA MET A 331 -7.20 5.36 -5.57
C MET A 331 -8.27 6.44 -5.54
N VAL A 332 -8.39 7.11 -4.40
CA VAL A 332 -9.34 8.19 -4.15
C VAL A 332 -8.64 9.45 -3.66
N ILE A 333 -9.24 10.59 -4.00
CA ILE A 333 -8.84 11.91 -3.51
C ILE A 333 -9.92 12.35 -2.53
N TYR A 334 -9.51 12.86 -1.38
CA TYR A 334 -10.43 13.38 -0.38
C TYR A 334 -9.92 14.69 0.17
N ASP A 335 -10.85 15.59 0.47
CA ASP A 335 -10.61 16.86 1.13
C ASP A 335 -11.33 16.91 2.48
N SER A 336 -11.02 17.93 3.29
CA SER A 336 -11.72 18.21 4.56
C SER A 336 -11.90 16.97 5.44
N TYR A 337 -10.80 16.43 5.94
CA TYR A 337 -10.77 15.24 6.79
C TYR A 337 -10.35 15.58 8.22
N LYS A 338 -10.60 14.65 9.13
CA LYS A 338 -10.07 14.64 10.50
C LYS A 338 -9.16 13.43 10.66
N THR A 339 -8.17 13.52 11.54
CA THR A 339 -7.23 12.43 11.81
C THR A 339 -7.42 11.92 13.23
N ILE A 340 -7.50 10.60 13.38
CA ILE A 340 -7.49 9.90 14.67
C ILE A 340 -6.20 9.10 14.75
N TYR A 341 -5.55 9.11 15.90
CA TYR A 341 -4.38 8.29 16.15
C TYR A 341 -4.78 7.02 16.88
N ILE A 342 -4.36 5.87 16.36
CA ILE A 342 -4.79 4.57 16.86
C ILE A 342 -3.63 3.58 16.96
N THR A 343 -3.67 2.75 18.00
CA THR A 343 -2.82 1.56 18.09
C THR A 343 -3.70 0.34 17.84
N PRO A 344 -3.53 -0.36 16.71
CA PRO A 344 -4.31 -1.56 16.41
C PRO A 344 -3.90 -2.70 17.37
N HIS A 345 -4.87 -3.27 18.08
CA HIS A 345 -4.72 -4.48 18.87
C HIS A 345 -5.55 -5.60 18.26
N GLN A 346 -4.92 -6.74 17.98
CA GLN A 346 -5.58 -7.85 17.28
C GLN A 346 -6.75 -8.43 18.07
N ASP A 347 -6.59 -8.59 19.39
CA ASP A 347 -7.61 -9.16 20.28
C ASP A 347 -8.95 -8.41 20.21
N GLU A 348 -8.91 -7.09 20.03
CA GLU A 348 -10.11 -6.27 19.96
C GLU A 348 -10.88 -6.48 18.64
N ILE A 349 -10.15 -6.77 17.56
CA ILE A 349 -10.74 -6.98 16.23
C ILE A 349 -11.34 -8.38 16.14
N GLU A 350 -10.72 -9.38 16.76
CA GLU A 350 -11.30 -10.71 16.86
C GLU A 350 -12.62 -10.72 17.65
N LYS A 351 -12.72 -9.91 18.73
CA LYS A 351 -13.98 -9.71 19.46
C LYS A 351 -15.08 -9.10 18.58
N MET A 352 -14.73 -8.20 17.67
CA MET A 352 -15.70 -7.62 16.72
C MET A 352 -16.17 -8.65 15.68
N LYS A 353 -15.30 -9.60 15.26
CA LYS A 353 -15.69 -10.69 14.34
C LYS A 353 -16.68 -11.66 14.97
N GLN A 354 -16.53 -11.94 16.27
CA GLN A 354 -17.39 -12.92 16.96
C GLN A 354 -18.85 -12.47 17.11
N LYS A 355 -19.14 -11.16 17.10
CA LYS A 355 -20.52 -10.63 17.22
C LYS A 355 -21.42 -10.86 15.99
N ILE A 356 -20.86 -11.35 14.90
CA ILE A 356 -21.54 -11.50 13.60
C ILE A 356 -22.03 -12.94 13.37
N ASN A 357 -21.42 -13.89 14.07
CA ASN A 357 -21.86 -15.28 14.14
C ASN A 357 -22.76 -15.49 15.34
#